data_AF-A0A7Y5GEE1-F1
#
_entry.id   AF-A0A7Y5GEE1-F1
#
_cell.length_a   1.000
_cell.length_b   1.000
_cell.length_c   1.000
_cell.angle_alpha   90.00
_cell.angle_beta   90.00
_cell.angle_gamma   90.00
#
_symmetry.space_group_name_H-M   'P 1'
#
loop_
_entity.id
_entity.type
_entity.pdbx_description
1 polymer ?
#
loop_
_entity_poly.entity_id
_entity_poly.type
_entity_poly.pdbx_seq_one_letter_code
_entity_poly.pdbx_strand_id
1 'polypeptide(L)'
;MLLPGEAQLWDRDRKLPDGRSQKEAILKAEYKKNLKDVAELAQLSAELQMELEENSRYVLSVSSLKKIERIEDLAKDIRKRLKRY
;
A
#
# COMPACT_ATOMS: atom_id res chain seq x y z
N MET A 1 10.73 28.29 -36.29
CA MET A 1 9.74 28.90 -35.38
C MET A 1 8.59 27.90 -35.28
N LEU A 2 8.51 27.12 -34.20
CA LEU A 2 7.43 26.14 -34.00
C LEU A 2 6.29 26.82 -33.23
N LEU A 3 5.06 26.66 -33.71
CA LEU A 3 3.87 27.33 -33.18
C LEU A 3 3.49 26.79 -31.79
N PRO A 4 2.99 27.64 -30.87
CA PRO A 4 2.59 27.26 -29.53
C PRO A 4 1.22 26.54 -29.59
N GLY A 5 1.24 25.24 -29.88
CA GLY A 5 0.02 24.42 -29.91
C GLY A 5 0.23 22.92 -29.73
N GLU A 6 1.47 22.44 -29.76
CA GLU A 6 1.76 20.99 -29.68
C GLU A 6 2.01 20.49 -28.25
N ALA A 7 2.06 21.38 -27.25
CA ALA A 7 2.39 21.04 -25.87
C ALA A 7 1.20 20.51 -25.02
N GLN A 8 0.00 20.36 -25.60
CA GLN A 8 -1.21 20.02 -24.82
C GLN A 8 -1.76 18.60 -25.02
N LEU A 9 -1.09 17.70 -25.74
CA LEU A 9 -1.63 16.36 -26.03
C LEU A 9 -1.08 15.21 -25.16
N TRP A 10 -0.18 15.48 -24.21
CA TRP A 10 0.40 14.42 -23.36
C TRP A 10 -0.39 14.10 -22.09
N ASP A 11 -1.58 14.67 -21.94
CA ASP A 11 -2.52 14.34 -20.84
C ASP A 11 -3.76 13.58 -21.34
N ARG A 12 -3.55 12.68 -22.31
CA ARG A 12 -4.59 11.70 -22.65
C ARG A 12 -4.30 10.44 -21.86
N ASP A 13 -5.23 10.09 -20.96
CA ASP A 13 -5.39 8.74 -20.40
C ASP A 13 -4.89 7.70 -21.40
N ARG A 14 -3.66 7.20 -21.20
CA ARG A 14 -3.06 6.20 -22.06
C ARG A 14 -3.96 4.96 -21.95
N LYS A 15 -4.70 4.67 -23.01
CA LYS A 15 -5.51 3.45 -23.09
C LYS A 15 -4.57 2.29 -23.34
N LEU A 16 -4.79 1.19 -22.62
CA LEU A 16 -4.12 -0.07 -22.88
C LEU A 16 -4.53 -0.61 -24.27
N PRO A 17 -3.76 -1.54 -24.88
CA PRO A 17 -4.08 -2.11 -26.19
C PRO A 17 -5.46 -2.80 -26.26
N ASP A 18 -6.06 -3.11 -25.11
CA ASP A 18 -7.40 -3.70 -24.95
C ASP A 18 -8.53 -2.66 -24.76
N GLY A 19 -8.22 -1.36 -24.83
CA GLY A 19 -9.18 -0.26 -24.72
C GLY A 19 -9.49 0.21 -23.29
N ARG A 20 -8.94 -0.42 -22.25
CA ARG A 20 -9.13 -0.01 -20.85
C ARG A 20 -8.26 1.20 -20.50
N SER A 21 -8.72 2.05 -19.59
CA SER A 21 -7.86 3.11 -19.05
C SER A 21 -6.71 2.49 -18.24
N GLN A 22 -5.46 2.83 -18.57
CA GLN A 22 -4.29 2.41 -17.80
C GLN A 22 -4.40 2.88 -16.34
N LYS A 23 -5.02 4.04 -16.10
CA LYS A 23 -5.24 4.61 -14.77
C LYS A 23 -6.20 3.74 -13.94
N GLU A 24 -7.31 3.29 -14.52
CA GLU A 24 -8.27 2.40 -13.83
C GLU A 24 -7.66 1.03 -13.52
N ALA A 25 -6.87 0.48 -14.43
CA ALA A 25 -6.18 -0.79 -14.20
C ALA A 25 -5.17 -0.70 -13.04
N ILE A 26 -4.40 0.40 -12.98
CA ILE A 26 -3.47 0.68 -11.87
C ILE A 26 -4.25 0.84 -10.55
N LEU A 27 -5.30 1.65 -10.54
CA LEU A 27 -6.15 1.87 -9.35
C LEU A 27 -6.72 0.56 -8.79
N LYS A 28 -7.23 -0.32 -9.66
CA LYS A 28 -7.79 -1.61 -9.24
C LYS A 28 -6.73 -2.55 -8.69
N ALA A 29 -5.53 -2.54 -9.27
CA ALA A 29 -4.40 -3.33 -8.77
C ALA A 29 -3.90 -2.80 -7.42
N GLU A 30 -3.77 -1.49 -7.27
CA GLU A 30 -3.36 -0.85 -6.01
C GLU A 30 -4.40 -1.06 -4.91
N TYR A 31 -5.69 -0.99 -5.22
CA TYR A 31 -6.76 -1.29 -4.27
C TYR A 31 -6.68 -2.74 -3.75
N LYS A 32 -6.50 -3.71 -4.66
CA LYS A 32 -6.29 -5.11 -4.26
C LYS A 32 -5.06 -5.29 -3.39
N LYS A 33 -3.98 -4.57 -3.68
CA LYS A 33 -2.76 -4.58 -2.86
C LYS A 33 -3.02 -3.98 -1.47
N ASN A 34 -3.74 -2.86 -1.40
CA ASN A 34 -4.13 -2.25 -0.12
C ASN A 34 -4.95 -3.20 0.74
N LEU A 35 -5.91 -3.93 0.16
CA LEU A 35 -6.69 -4.92 0.91
C LEU A 35 -5.82 -6.04 1.49
N LYS A 36 -4.84 -6.54 0.73
CA LYS A 36 -3.89 -7.55 1.21
C LYS A 36 -3.02 -7.02 2.34
N ASP A 37 -2.44 -5.84 2.15
CA ASP A 37 -1.55 -5.23 3.14
C ASP A 37 -2.31 -4.89 4.44
N VAL A 38 -3.58 -4.47 4.35
CA VAL A 38 -4.45 -4.24 5.52
C VAL A 38 -4.77 -5.56 6.24
N ALA A 39 -5.02 -6.64 5.50
CA ALA A 39 -5.25 -7.96 6.09
C ALA A 39 -4.00 -8.48 6.81
N GLU A 40 -2.81 -8.31 6.22
CA GLU A 40 -1.52 -8.65 6.85
C GLU A 40 -1.30 -7.82 8.12
N LEU A 41 -1.61 -6.52 8.08
CA LEU A 41 -1.52 -5.64 9.24
C LEU A 41 -2.42 -6.12 10.39
N ALA A 42 -3.66 -6.50 10.10
CA ALA A 42 -4.61 -7.01 11.09
C ALA A 42 -4.10 -8.33 11.70
N GLN A 43 -3.58 -9.24 10.87
CA GLN A 43 -3.02 -10.50 11.34
C GLN A 43 -1.81 -10.28 12.26
N LEU A 44 -0.82 -9.49 11.83
CA LEU A 44 0.38 -9.22 12.64
C LEU A 44 0.06 -8.53 13.96
N SER A 45 -0.95 -7.65 13.95
CA SER A 45 -1.45 -7.01 15.17
C SER A 45 -2.07 -8.01 16.14
N ALA A 46 -2.86 -8.97 15.63
CA ALA A 46 -3.45 -10.02 16.44
C ALA A 46 -2.39 -10.97 17.03
N GLU A 47 -1.40 -11.36 16.21
CA GLU A 47 -0.26 -12.17 16.69
C GLU A 47 0.55 -11.45 17.77
N LEU A 48 0.82 -10.16 17.58
CA LEU A 48 1.49 -9.35 18.60
C LEU A 48 0.68 -9.27 19.89
N GLN A 49 -0.64 -9.10 19.80
CA GLN A 49 -1.52 -9.10 20.97
C GLN A 49 -1.43 -10.42 21.74
N MET A 50 -1.57 -11.56 21.05
CA MET A 50 -1.45 -12.88 21.67
C MET A 50 -0.09 -13.08 22.34
N GLU A 51 1.01 -12.70 21.66
CA GLU A 51 2.35 -12.79 22.24
C GLU A 51 2.49 -11.94 23.51
N LEU A 52 1.87 -10.76 23.56
CA LEU A 52 1.92 -9.89 24.74
C LEU A 52 1.04 -10.39 25.90
N GLU A 53 -0.10 -11.01 25.58
CA GLU A 53 -1.00 -11.62 26.58
C GLU A 53 -0.38 -12.87 27.21
N GLU A 54 0.34 -13.68 26.43
CA GLU A 54 1.03 -14.89 26.90
C GLU A 54 2.33 -14.57 27.66
N ASN A 55 3.10 -13.55 27.24
CA ASN A 55 4.36 -13.19 27.87
C ASN A 55 4.14 -12.28 29.09
N SER A 56 3.88 -12.91 30.23
CA SER A 56 3.25 -12.35 31.42
C SER A 56 3.90 -11.19 32.19
N ARG A 57 4.94 -10.47 31.69
CA ARG A 57 5.31 -9.10 32.17
C ARG A 57 6.62 -8.48 31.65
N TYR A 58 7.59 -9.19 31.07
CA TYR A 58 8.95 -8.60 30.91
C TYR A 58 9.77 -8.90 29.66
N VAL A 59 9.23 -9.53 28.61
CA VAL A 59 10.03 -9.78 27.40
C VAL A 59 9.25 -9.44 26.13
N LEU A 60 9.47 -8.22 25.62
CA LEU A 60 9.29 -7.97 24.18
C LEU A 60 10.35 -8.80 23.47
N SER A 61 9.93 -9.93 22.89
CA SER A 61 10.83 -10.78 22.14
C SER A 61 11.36 -10.02 20.90
N VAL A 62 12.53 -10.42 20.40
CA VAL A 62 13.03 -9.92 19.10
C VAL A 62 12.02 -10.15 17.98
N SER A 63 11.21 -11.21 18.08
CA SER A 63 10.11 -11.49 17.15
C SER A 63 9.03 -10.41 17.22
N SER A 64 8.62 -10.00 18.42
CA SER A 64 7.60 -8.97 18.63
C SER A 64 8.08 -7.60 18.10
N LEU A 65 9.36 -7.25 18.30
CA LEU A 65 9.94 -6.03 17.72
C LEU A 65 9.91 -6.04 16.18
N LYS A 66 10.26 -7.17 15.55
CA LYS A 66 10.18 -7.32 14.08
C LYS A 66 8.75 -7.21 13.56
N LYS A 67 7.76 -7.73 14.29
CA LYS A 67 6.34 -7.57 13.91
C LYS A 67 5.92 -6.12 13.95
N ILE A 68 6.32 -5.37 14.98
CA ILE A 68 6.03 -3.93 15.09
C ILE A 68 6.63 -3.17 13.90
N GLU A 69 7.92 -3.39 13.60
CA GLU A 69 8.58 -2.76 12.44
C GLU A 69 7.85 -3.07 11.13
N ARG A 70 7.44 -4.33 10.94
CA ARG A 70 6.66 -4.74 9.77
C ARG A 70 5.29 -4.06 9.69
N ILE A 71 4.60 -3.90 10.83
CA ILE A 71 3.33 -3.17 10.93
C ILE A 71 3.53 -1.70 10.54
N GLU A 72 4.59 -1.05 11.01
CA GLU A 72 4.91 0.35 10.67
C GLU A 72 5.15 0.52 9.17
N ASP A 73 5.94 -0.37 8.57
CA ASP A 73 6.20 -0.36 7.13
C ASP A 73 4.92 -0.56 6.30
N LEU A 74 4.08 -1.55 6.68
CA LEU A 74 2.79 -1.78 6.04
C LEU A 74 1.89 -0.56 6.13
N ALA A 75 1.76 0.04 7.31
CA ALA A 75 0.94 1.24 7.52
C ALA A 75 1.44 2.42 6.68
N LYS A 76 2.78 2.61 6.60
CA LYS A 76 3.40 3.65 5.79
C LYS A 76 3.14 3.46 4.30
N ASP A 77 3.24 2.23 3.82
CA ASP A 77 3.00 1.88 2.42
C ASP A 77 1.54 2.03 2.01
N ILE A 78 0.60 1.57 2.84
CA ILE A 78 -0.84 1.77 2.64
C ILE A 78 -1.13 3.27 2.57
N ARG A 79 -0.66 4.05 3.54
CA ARG A 79 -0.86 5.52 3.56
C ARG A 79 -0.29 6.20 2.32
N LYS A 80 0.89 5.78 1.86
CA LYS A 80 1.54 6.34 0.67
C LYS A 80 0.70 6.10 -0.60
N ARG A 81 0.13 4.90 -0.76
CA ARG A 81 -0.74 4.57 -1.92
C ARG A 81 -2.09 5.28 -1.83
N LEU A 82 -2.68 5.38 -0.65
CA LEU A 82 -3.95 6.08 -0.45
C LEU A 82 -3.84 7.60 -0.71
N LYS A 83 -2.71 8.24 -0.36
CA LYS A 83 -2.49 9.68 -0.61
C LYS A 83 -2.15 10.02 -2.07
N ARG A 84 -1.88 9.02 -2.92
CA ARG A 84 -1.51 9.23 -4.32
C ARG A 84 -2.72 9.61 -5.19
N TYR A 85 -3.92 9.44 -4.66
CA TYR A 85 -5.22 9.73 -5.28
C TYR A 85 -6.08 10.54 -4.32
#